data_AF-A0A554VWP8-F1
#
_entry.id   AF-A0A554VWP8-F1
#
_cell.length_a   1.000
_cell.length_b   1.000
_cell.length_c   1.000
_cell.angle_alpha   90.00
_cell.angle_beta   90.00
_cell.angle_gamma   90.00
#
_symmetry.space_group_name_H-M   'P 1'
#
loop_
_entity.id
_entity.type
_entity.pdbx_description
1 polymer ?
#
loop_
_entity_poly.entity_id
_entity_poly.type
_entity_poly.pdbx_seq_one_letter_code
_entity_poly.pdbx_strand_id
1 'polypeptide(L)' 'MTALSSGNADPGAEANEILSRLLARLDEVLGTTSVDSAGLPLFAVEGRIGDRLRTALPGVRFAPEDIREWASQISS' A
#
# COMPACT_ATOMS: atom_id res chain seq x y z
N MET A 1 4.09 -34.72 32.40
CA MET A 1 4.25 -34.76 30.94
C MET A 1 3.61 -33.50 30.37
N THR A 2 4.36 -32.41 30.30
CA THR A 2 3.87 -31.15 29.74
C THR A 2 4.09 -31.22 28.23
N ALA A 3 3.02 -31.44 27.48
CA ALA A 3 3.07 -31.35 26.03
C ALA A 3 3.46 -29.92 25.67
N LEU A 4 4.61 -29.78 24.99
CA LEU A 4 5.02 -28.54 24.36
C LEU A 4 3.99 -28.21 23.28
N SER A 5 3.08 -27.28 23.58
CA SER A 5 2.31 -26.56 22.56
C SER A 5 3.29 -25.77 21.70
N SER A 6 3.94 -26.46 20.77
CA SER A 6 4.57 -25.82 19.63
C SER A 6 3.40 -25.32 18.78
N GLY A 7 3.05 -24.05 18.95
CA GLY A 7 2.11 -23.37 18.06
C GLY A 7 2.65 -23.52 16.65
N ASN A 8 2.02 -24.40 15.88
CA ASN A 8 2.28 -24.54 14.46
C ASN A 8 1.68 -23.28 13.83
N ALA A 9 2.48 -22.22 13.74
CA ALA A 9 2.10 -21.03 13.00
C ALA A 9 1.76 -21.49 11.58
N ASP A 10 0.50 -21.40 11.22
CA ASP A 10 0.07 -21.74 9.87
C ASP A 10 0.74 -20.73 8.92
N PRO A 11 1.63 -21.17 8.01
CA PRO A 11 2.36 -20.25 7.15
C PRO A 11 1.41 -19.46 6.22
N GLY A 12 0.21 -19.97 5.97
CA GLY A 12 -0.84 -19.25 5.25
C GLY A 12 -1.41 -18.10 6.08
N ALA A 13 -1.61 -18.28 7.39
CA ALA A 13 -2.03 -17.22 8.29
C ALA A 13 -1.01 -16.07 8.35
N GLU A 14 0.29 -16.38 8.44
CA GLU A 14 1.34 -15.37 8.44
C GLU A 14 1.41 -14.58 7.13
N ALA A 15 1.35 -15.28 5.98
CA ALA A 15 1.32 -14.62 4.67
C ALA A 15 0.10 -13.71 4.51
N ASN A 16 -1.06 -14.14 5.00
CA ASN A 16 -2.29 -13.36 4.95
C ASN A 16 -2.22 -12.12 5.86
N GLU A 17 -1.59 -12.21 7.02
CA GLU A 17 -1.34 -11.06 7.88
C GLU A 17 -0.41 -10.05 7.22
N ILE A 18 0.68 -10.51 6.59
CA ILE A 18 1.62 -9.65 5.88
C ILE A 18 0.90 -8.93 4.73
N LEU A 19 0.14 -9.67 3.91
CA LEU A 19 -0.63 -9.09 2.81
C LEU A 19 -1.64 -8.05 3.33
N SER A 20 -2.35 -8.36 4.41
CA SER A 20 -3.32 -7.45 5.02
C SER A 20 -2.67 -6.15 5.49
N ARG A 21 -1.47 -6.22 6.10
CA ARG A 21 -0.69 -5.04 6.50
C ARG A 21 -0.20 -4.23 5.30
N LEU A 22 0.20 -4.89 4.21
CA LEU A 22 0.61 -4.22 2.98
C LEU A 22 -0.56 -3.48 2.32
N LEU A 23 -1.73 -4.12 2.25
CA LEU A 23 -2.95 -3.51 1.72
C LEU A 23 -3.41 -2.31 2.55
N ALA A 24 -3.38 -2.42 3.89
CA ALA A 24 -3.73 -1.31 4.77
C ALA A 24 -2.82 -0.08 4.58
N ARG A 25 -1.51 -0.30 4.39
CA ARG A 25 -0.56 0.78 4.10
C ARG A 25 -0.76 1.40 2.73
N LEU A 26 -1.10 0.59 1.72
CA LEU A 26 -1.43 1.09 0.39
C LEU A 26 -2.67 1.99 0.46
N ASP A 27 -3.72 1.54 1.14
CA ASP A 27 -4.95 2.30 1.34
C ASP A 27 -4.69 3.63 2.06
N GLU A 28 -3.89 3.61 3.14
CA GLU A 28 -3.48 4.81 3.86
C GLU A 28 -2.75 5.82 2.96
N VAL A 29 -1.80 5.36 2.14
CA VAL A 29 -1.07 6.22 1.20
C VAL A 29 -2.03 6.86 0.18
N LEU A 30 -2.93 6.07 -0.41
CA LEU A 30 -3.87 6.57 -1.41
C LEU A 30 -4.88 7.55 -0.79
N GLY A 31 -5.44 7.22 0.38
CA GLY A 31 -6.36 8.07 1.13
C GLY A 31 -5.73 9.41 1.51
N THR A 32 -4.52 9.39 2.08
CA THR A 32 -3.79 10.62 2.43
C THR A 32 -3.45 11.43 1.19
N THR A 33 -3.13 10.78 0.06
CA THR A 33 -2.81 11.50 -1.18
C THR A 33 -4.04 12.13 -1.80
N SER A 34 -5.20 11.48 -1.70
CA SER A 34 -6.49 12.02 -2.12
C SER A 34 -6.81 13.33 -1.42
N VAL A 35 -6.69 13.36 -0.09
CA VAL A 35 -6.95 14.56 0.72
C VAL A 35 -5.98 15.70 0.39
N ASP A 36 -4.68 15.41 0.29
CA ASP A 36 -3.64 16.43 0.17
C ASP A 36 -3.45 16.96 -1.26
N SER A 37 -3.97 16.25 -2.26
CA SER A 37 -3.67 16.49 -3.68
C SER A 37 -4.90 16.81 -4.53
N ALA A 38 -6.06 16.98 -3.89
CA ALA A 38 -7.28 17.43 -4.55
C ALA A 38 -7.04 18.74 -5.33
N GLY A 39 -7.46 18.76 -6.60
CA GLY A 39 -7.31 19.93 -7.48
C GLY A 39 -5.88 20.16 -8.02
N LEU A 40 -4.91 19.29 -7.70
CA LEU A 40 -3.60 19.31 -8.34
C LEU A 40 -3.65 18.66 -9.73
N PRO A 41 -2.77 19.05 -10.66
CA PRO A 41 -2.69 18.38 -11.96
C PRO A 41 -2.22 16.94 -11.83
N LEU A 42 -2.71 16.06 -12.72
CA LEU A 42 -2.45 14.62 -12.73
C LEU A 42 -0.98 14.24 -12.49
N PHE A 43 -0.04 14.85 -13.21
CA PHE A 43 1.39 14.53 -13.08
C PHE A 43 1.96 14.84 -11.68
N ALA A 44 1.41 15.84 -10.98
CA ALA A 44 1.82 16.18 -9.63
C ALA A 44 1.29 15.15 -8.63
N VAL A 45 0.07 14.65 -8.86
CA VAL A 45 -0.52 13.56 -8.08
C VAL A 45 0.27 12.27 -8.29
N GLU A 46 0.62 11.92 -9.55
CA GLU A 46 1.45 10.75 -9.88
C GLU A 46 2.79 10.76 -9.13
N GLY A 47 3.50 11.90 -9.15
CA GLY A 47 4.76 12.05 -8.43
C GLY A 47 4.61 11.85 -6.92
N ARG A 48 3.55 12.42 -6.32
CA ARG A 48 3.27 12.28 -4.87
C ARG A 48 2.93 10.84 -4.49
N ILE A 49 2.10 10.15 -5.28
CA ILE A 49 1.79 8.74 -5.07
C ILE A 49 3.09 7.93 -5.12
N GLY A 50 3.90 8.12 -6.16
CA GLY A 50 5.16 7.39 -6.34
C GLY A 50 6.13 7.56 -5.16
N ASP A 51 6.32 8.78 -4.66
CA ASP A 51 7.22 9.05 -3.55
C ASP A 51 6.71 8.50 -2.21
N ARG A 52 5.39 8.61 -1.96
CA ARG A 52 4.78 8.05 -0.75
C ARG A 52 4.80 6.53 -0.74
N LEU A 53 4.50 5.89 -1.86
CA LEU A 53 4.59 4.42 -1.99
C LEU A 53 6.01 3.92 -1.76
N ARG A 54 7.01 4.58 -2.34
CA ARG A 54 8.42 4.20 -2.15
C ARG A 54 8.85 4.30 -0.68
N THR A 55 8.29 5.25 0.05
CA THR A 55 8.58 5.47 1.48
C THR A 55 7.83 4.47 2.37
N ALA A 56 6.54 4.25 2.12
CA ALA A 56 5.68 3.42 2.97
C ALA A 56 5.85 1.91 2.71
N LEU A 57 6.19 1.53 1.48
CA LEU A 57 6.28 0.15 1.01
C LEU A 57 7.63 -0.10 0.32
N PRO A 58 8.75 -0.01 1.07
CA PRO A 58 10.07 -0.23 0.50
C PRO A 58 10.18 -1.66 -0.04
N GLY A 59 10.67 -1.79 -1.28
CA GLY A 59 10.83 -3.08 -1.95
C GLY A 59 9.62 -3.54 -2.78
N VAL A 60 8.47 -2.87 -2.65
CA VAL A 60 7.32 -3.10 -3.55
C VAL A 60 7.47 -2.22 -4.78
N ARG A 61 7.26 -2.81 -5.97
CA ARG A 61 7.21 -2.08 -7.23
C ARG A 61 5.79 -2.08 -7.75
N PHE A 62 5.30 -0.90 -8.08
CA PHE A 62 4.02 -0.70 -8.75
C PHE A 62 4.27 -0.39 -10.21
N ALA A 63 3.37 -0.84 -11.08
CA ALA A 63 3.46 -0.50 -12.48
C ALA A 63 3.14 1.00 -12.66
N PRO A 64 3.78 1.71 -13.59
CA PRO A 64 3.44 3.10 -13.87
C PRO A 64 1.95 3.30 -14.20
N GLU A 65 1.32 2.29 -14.82
CA GLU A 65 -0.08 2.28 -15.17
C GLU A 65 -0.98 2.30 -13.93
N ASP A 66 -0.66 1.54 -12.89
CA ASP A 66 -1.41 1.51 -11.62
C ASP A 66 -1.36 2.88 -10.94
N ILE A 67 -0.17 3.48 -10.89
CA ILE A 67 0.04 4.82 -10.29
C ILE A 67 -0.78 5.87 -11.04
N ARG A 68 -0.78 5.80 -12.37
CA ARG A 68 -1.53 6.72 -13.23
C ARG A 68 -3.04 6.54 -13.06
N GLU A 69 -3.52 5.31 -12.93
CA GLU A 69 -4.92 5.03 -12.66
C GLU A 69 -5.37 5.67 -11.34
N TRP A 70 -4.63 5.44 -10.25
CA TRP A 70 -4.95 6.04 -8.95
C TRP A 70 -4.86 7.57 -8.96
N ALA A 71 -3.85 8.12 -9.62
CA ALA A 71 -3.70 9.56 -9.77
C ALA A 71 -4.88 10.18 -10.52
N SER A 72 -5.41 9.52 -11.54
CA SER A 72 -6.57 10.00 -12.30
C SER A 72 -7.85 10.06 -11.46
N GLN A 73 -8.03 9.10 -10.55
CA GLN A 73 -9.16 9.07 -9.61
C GLN A 73 -9.08 10.16 -8.55
N ILE A 74 -7.86 10.55 -8.15
CA ILE A 74 -7.61 11.59 -7.14
C ILE A 74 -7.64 13.01 -7.73
N SER A 75 -7.15 13.17 -8.97
CA SER A 75 -7.08 14.47 -9.64
C SER A 75 -8.41 14.96 -10.20
N SER A 76 -9.41 14.07 -10.29
CA SER A 76 -10.76 14.37 -10.81
C SER A 76 -11.61 15.07 -9.76
#